data_AF-A0A803KZ99-F1
#
_entry.id   AF-A0A803KZ99-F1
#
_cell.length_a   1.000
_cell.length_b   1.000
_cell.length_c   1.000
_cell.angle_alpha   90.00
_cell.angle_beta   90.00
_cell.angle_gamma   90.00
#
_symmetry.space_group_name_H-M   'P 1'
#
loop_
_entity.id
_entity.type
_entity.pdbx_description
1 polymer ?
#
loop_
_entity_poly.entity_id
_entity_poly.type
_entity_poly.pdbx_seq_one_letter_code
_entity_poly.pdbx_strand_id
1 'polypeptide(L)'
;MSEGNGMFLVHETHGNVLCCKCGISMQPNAANMCVRCLCSEIDITEGLQKQVRISYCPKCETYLQPPNTRVRADPESKELLTFCLKRLNLAKAKVTLVDAEFVWREEKSKRLEVKLRIQKEVLRGAVLERAYHVIYVKLYQMCSYCNRIQSNPDQWVASVQLRQHVSHRRTFLYLEQLIIKHDAANEAIRIKQLHNGIDFFFSNRSHGLKFVDFIGKFAPVKSRSDKELVSQDSKSNTYRYKYTFSVDISPICREDLICLPPRVAASHGNIGPLVICTKVTNSLMLMDPNTLRYCFLDADQYWKSPFDSLLSSRRLVKYIVLEQRPST
;
A
#
# COMPACT_ATOMS: atom_id res chain seq x y z
N MET A 1 -3.69 56.37 -57.22
CA MET A 1 -4.77 55.37 -57.31
C MET A 1 -4.25 54.16 -56.54
N SER A 2 -4.70 53.81 -55.34
CA SER A 2 -6.06 53.68 -54.79
C SER A 2 -5.98 53.84 -53.26
N GLU A 3 -6.61 54.86 -52.69
CA GLU A 3 -7.83 54.77 -51.87
C GLU A 3 -7.68 53.98 -50.55
N GLY A 4 -7.65 54.75 -49.46
CA GLY A 4 -7.63 54.23 -48.09
C GLY A 4 -9.00 53.74 -47.66
N ASN A 5 -9.07 52.47 -47.26
CA ASN A 5 -10.21 51.91 -46.55
C ASN A 5 -10.07 52.20 -45.05
N GLY A 6 -10.58 53.36 -44.62
CA GLY A 6 -10.88 53.61 -43.22
C GLY A 6 -12.07 52.76 -42.80
N MET A 7 -11.81 51.58 -42.22
CA MET A 7 -12.85 50.82 -41.53
C MET A 7 -13.25 51.59 -40.26
N PHE A 8 -14.45 52.18 -40.28
CA PHE A 8 -15.11 52.69 -39.09
C PHE A 8 -15.33 51.55 -38.10
N LEU A 9 -14.58 51.52 -37.01
CA LEU A 9 -14.93 50.74 -35.82
C LEU A 9 -16.13 51.44 -35.17
N VAL A 10 -17.33 50.91 -35.39
CA VAL A 10 -18.51 51.33 -34.64
C VAL A 10 -18.26 50.97 -33.18
N HIS A 11 -17.99 51.98 -32.34
CA HIS A 11 -17.96 51.79 -30.90
C HIS A 11 -19.36 51.33 -30.47
N GLU A 12 -19.47 50.11 -29.95
CA GLU A 12 -20.69 49.65 -29.30
C GLU A 12 -21.02 50.62 -28.17
N THR A 13 -22.07 51.43 -28.35
CA THR A 13 -22.59 52.28 -27.29
C THR A 13 -23.33 51.37 -26.30
N HIS A 14 -22.62 50.85 -25.31
CA HIS A 14 -23.24 50.17 -24.19
C HIS A 14 -24.18 51.15 -23.49
N GLY A 15 -25.50 50.97 -23.66
CA GLY A 15 -26.50 51.78 -22.98
C GLY A 15 -26.35 51.65 -21.47
N ASN A 16 -26.41 52.77 -20.74
CA ASN A 16 -26.40 52.78 -19.29
C ASN A 16 -27.83 52.82 -18.73
N VAL A 17 -28.09 52.01 -17.71
CA VAL A 17 -29.36 51.97 -16.97
C VAL A 17 -29.10 52.37 -15.52
N LEU A 18 -30.07 53.02 -14.89
CA LEU A 18 -29.99 53.38 -13.47
C LEU A 18 -30.39 52.18 -12.59
N CYS A 19 -29.63 51.93 -11.53
CA CYS A 19 -30.01 50.94 -10.52
C CYS A 19 -31.35 51.30 -9.86
N CYS A 20 -32.28 50.35 -9.76
CA CYS A 20 -33.63 50.56 -9.22
C CYS A 20 -33.69 50.98 -7.73
N LYS A 21 -32.59 50.80 -6.98
CA LYS A 21 -32.50 51.12 -5.54
C LYS A 21 -31.70 52.37 -5.21
N CYS A 22 -30.53 52.53 -5.83
CA CYS A 22 -29.58 53.59 -5.49
C CYS A 22 -29.34 54.62 -6.60
N GLY A 23 -29.95 54.44 -7.79
CA GLY A 23 -29.83 55.39 -8.89
C GLY A 23 -28.45 55.50 -9.54
N ILE A 24 -27.50 54.62 -9.22
CA ILE A 24 -26.17 54.60 -9.84
C ILE A 24 -26.29 54.12 -11.30
N SER A 25 -25.63 54.82 -12.22
CA SER A 25 -25.50 54.43 -13.63
C SER A 25 -24.67 53.15 -13.77
N MET A 26 -25.22 52.14 -14.42
CA MET A 26 -24.63 50.81 -14.59
C MET A 26 -24.94 50.23 -15.97
N GLN A 27 -24.18 49.24 -16.40
CA GLN A 27 -24.56 48.44 -17.57
C GLN A 27 -25.82 47.62 -17.26
N PRO A 28 -26.73 47.45 -18.22
CA PRO A 28 -27.96 46.69 -18.04
C PRO A 28 -27.62 45.24 -17.65
N ASN A 29 -28.19 44.78 -16.54
CA ASN A 29 -28.11 43.39 -16.12
C ASN A 29 -29.53 42.84 -15.88
N ALA A 30 -29.68 41.52 -15.87
CA ALA A 30 -30.99 40.88 -15.74
C ALA A 30 -31.72 41.20 -14.40
N ALA A 31 -31.00 41.70 -13.40
CA ALA A 31 -31.53 42.07 -12.09
C ALA A 31 -31.92 43.55 -11.96
N ASN A 32 -31.58 44.41 -12.93
CA ASN A 32 -31.71 45.88 -12.87
C ASN A 32 -31.16 46.53 -11.59
N MET A 33 -30.19 45.87 -10.95
CA MET A 33 -29.60 46.27 -9.67
C MET A 33 -28.08 46.34 -9.79
N CYS A 34 -27.47 47.37 -9.21
CA CYS A 34 -26.01 47.46 -9.17
C CYS A 34 -25.42 46.39 -8.27
N VAL A 35 -24.14 46.03 -8.51
CA VAL A 35 -23.42 45.00 -7.76
C VAL A 35 -23.51 45.22 -6.24
N ARG A 36 -23.42 46.47 -5.78
CA ARG A 36 -23.51 46.80 -4.34
C ARG A 36 -24.87 46.47 -3.74
N CYS A 37 -25.97 46.86 -4.41
CA CYS A 37 -27.33 46.58 -3.95
C CYS A 37 -27.66 45.09 -4.03
N LEU A 38 -27.17 44.40 -5.07
CA LEU A 38 -27.36 42.96 -5.24
C LEU A 38 -26.63 42.18 -4.15
N CYS A 39 -25.38 42.56 -3.83
CA CYS A 39 -24.60 41.97 -2.74
C CYS A 39 -25.19 42.22 -1.35
N SER A 40 -25.91 43.33 -1.14
CA SER A 40 -26.52 43.64 0.16
C SER A 40 -27.84 42.92 0.39
N GLU A 41 -28.60 42.63 -0.66
CA GLU A 41 -29.91 41.95 -0.52
C GLU A 41 -29.79 40.43 -0.53
N ILE A 42 -28.73 39.88 -1.14
CA ILE A 42 -28.64 38.44 -1.41
C ILE A 42 -27.35 37.88 -0.83
N ASP A 43 -27.48 37.19 0.31
CA ASP A 43 -26.38 36.47 0.93
C ASP A 43 -26.20 35.07 0.32
N ILE A 44 -25.23 34.95 -0.59
CA ILE A 44 -24.82 33.66 -1.19
C ILE A 44 -24.36 32.65 -0.13
N THR A 45 -23.91 33.12 1.03
CA THR A 45 -23.30 32.30 2.08
C THR A 45 -24.32 31.62 2.99
N GLU A 46 -25.61 31.88 2.83
CA GLU A 46 -26.67 31.23 3.60
C GLU A 46 -26.65 29.71 3.37
N GLY A 47 -26.47 28.94 4.46
CA GLY A 47 -26.37 27.48 4.44
C GLY A 47 -24.95 26.91 4.42
N LEU A 48 -23.91 27.74 4.27
CA LEU A 48 -22.51 27.29 4.38
C LEU A 48 -22.01 27.34 5.84
N GLN A 49 -21.32 26.28 6.26
CA GLN A 49 -20.73 26.19 7.59
C GLN A 49 -19.43 27.00 7.66
N LYS A 50 -19.39 28.00 8.55
CA LYS A 50 -18.19 28.82 8.80
C LYS A 50 -17.09 28.04 9.53
N GLN A 51 -17.49 27.04 10.32
CA GLN A 51 -16.57 26.23 11.12
C GLN A 51 -16.83 24.74 10.91
N VAL A 52 -15.78 24.00 10.56
CA VAL A 52 -15.83 22.55 10.32
C VAL A 52 -14.78 21.85 11.18
N ARG A 53 -15.12 20.70 11.77
CA ARG A 53 -14.19 19.90 12.58
C ARG A 53 -13.57 18.80 11.71
N ILE A 54 -12.25 18.70 11.71
CA ILE A 54 -11.51 17.65 11.01
C ILE A 54 -10.73 16.83 12.04
N SER A 55 -10.88 15.51 12.03
CA SER A 55 -10.05 14.62 12.85
C SER A 55 -8.72 14.31 12.15
N TYR A 56 -7.61 14.55 12.85
CA TYR A 56 -6.25 14.33 12.40
C TYR A 56 -5.52 13.38 13.36
N CYS A 57 -4.77 12.43 12.81
CA CYS A 57 -3.95 11.53 13.61
C CYS A 57 -2.48 11.99 13.62
N PRO A 58 -1.90 12.33 14.79
CA PRO A 58 -0.54 12.86 14.88
C PRO A 58 0.55 11.84 14.57
N LYS A 59 0.28 10.53 14.69
CA LYS A 59 1.30 9.47 14.52
C LYS A 59 1.49 9.03 13.06
N CYS A 60 0.43 9.10 12.25
CA CYS A 60 0.46 8.67 10.84
C CYS A 60 0.17 9.82 9.88
N GLU A 61 0.01 11.05 10.39
CA GLU A 61 -0.22 12.27 9.60
C GLU A 61 -1.42 12.14 8.64
N THR A 62 -2.45 11.40 9.05
CA THR A 62 -3.65 11.18 8.23
C THR A 62 -4.87 11.91 8.77
N TYR A 63 -5.69 12.41 7.84
CA TYR A 63 -7.00 12.98 8.10
C TYR A 63 -8.09 11.93 7.91
N LEU A 64 -9.09 11.94 8.80
CA LEU A 64 -10.24 11.04 8.72
C LEU A 64 -11.33 11.66 7.85
N GLN A 65 -11.69 10.96 6.78
CA GLN A 65 -12.90 11.18 6.00
C GLN A 65 -13.94 10.13 6.41
N PRO A 66 -15.03 10.53 7.11
CA PRO A 66 -16.17 9.67 7.38
C PRO A 66 -16.71 9.10 6.07
N PRO A 67 -17.04 7.80 6.02
CA PRO A 67 -17.24 6.91 7.16
C PRO A 67 -15.97 6.29 7.77
N ASN A 68 -14.94 5.92 6.99
CA ASN A 68 -13.72 5.28 7.52
C ASN A 68 -12.45 5.47 6.66
N THR A 69 -12.53 6.26 5.59
CA THR A 69 -11.38 6.48 4.71
C THR A 69 -10.40 7.45 5.37
N ARG A 70 -9.10 7.17 5.25
CA ARG A 70 -8.04 8.02 5.77
C ARG A 70 -7.17 8.48 4.61
N VAL A 71 -6.87 9.77 4.60
CA VAL A 71 -6.06 10.39 3.55
C VAL A 71 -4.84 10.96 4.24
N ARG A 72 -3.65 10.55 3.78
CA ARG A 72 -2.41 11.24 4.13
C ARG A 72 -2.36 12.50 3.27
N ALA A 73 -2.15 13.65 3.89
CA ALA A 73 -2.04 14.90 3.16
C ALA A 73 -1.10 15.82 3.94
N ASP A 74 -0.14 16.40 3.23
CA ASP A 74 0.77 17.37 3.83
C ASP A 74 0.05 18.71 4.06
N PRO A 75 0.49 19.52 5.04
CA PRO A 75 -0.02 20.88 5.18
C PRO A 75 0.17 21.65 3.86
N GLU A 76 -0.80 22.51 3.53
CA GLU A 76 -0.79 23.34 2.32
C GLU A 76 -0.75 22.58 0.97
N SER A 77 -1.01 21.28 0.98
CA SER A 77 -1.10 20.47 -0.25
C SER A 77 -2.45 20.61 -0.97
N LYS A 78 -2.44 20.36 -2.29
CA LYS A 78 -3.66 20.26 -3.12
C LYS A 78 -4.61 19.15 -2.65
N GLU A 79 -4.04 18.08 -2.08
CA GLU A 79 -4.81 16.95 -1.54
C GLU A 79 -5.63 17.37 -0.30
N LEU A 80 -5.03 18.20 0.57
CA LEU A 80 -5.71 18.75 1.72
C LEU A 80 -6.84 19.72 1.32
N LEU A 81 -6.63 20.55 0.28
CA LEU A 81 -7.71 21.38 -0.28
C LEU A 81 -8.87 20.51 -0.76
N THR A 82 -8.57 19.48 -1.54
CA THR A 82 -9.59 18.55 -2.06
C THR A 82 -10.36 17.88 -0.93
N PHE A 83 -9.66 17.47 0.15
CA PHE A 83 -10.29 16.93 1.35
C PHE A 83 -11.22 17.95 2.02
N CYS A 84 -10.75 19.18 2.24
CA CYS A 84 -11.53 20.26 2.84
C CYS A 84 -12.79 20.58 2.02
N LEU A 85 -12.65 20.70 0.70
CA LEU A 85 -13.77 20.94 -0.22
C LEU A 85 -14.79 19.80 -0.19
N LYS A 86 -14.37 18.54 -0.15
CA LYS A 86 -15.29 17.39 -0.01
C LYS A 86 -16.06 17.39 1.32
N ARG A 87 -15.51 17.98 2.38
CA ARG A 87 -16.19 18.13 3.67
C ARG A 87 -17.25 19.22 3.64
N LEU A 88 -17.07 20.22 2.79
CA LEU A 88 -18.09 21.23 2.53
C LEU A 88 -19.13 20.65 1.58
N ASN A 89 -20.38 20.56 2.03
CA ASN A 89 -21.48 20.10 1.20
C ASN A 89 -21.90 21.18 0.18
N LEU A 90 -20.98 21.63 -0.69
CA LEU A 90 -21.21 22.68 -1.68
C LEU A 90 -22.36 22.33 -2.63
N ALA A 91 -22.53 21.04 -2.95
CA ALA A 91 -23.63 20.54 -3.78
C ALA A 91 -25.03 20.82 -3.17
N LYS A 92 -25.17 20.80 -1.84
CA LYS A 92 -26.44 21.11 -1.18
C LYS A 92 -26.77 22.60 -1.27
N ALA A 93 -25.76 23.46 -1.31
CA ALA A 93 -25.93 24.90 -1.37
C ALA A 93 -26.14 25.43 -2.81
N LYS A 94 -26.04 24.56 -3.83
CA LYS A 94 -26.12 24.89 -5.27
C LYS A 94 -25.18 26.04 -5.65
N VAL A 95 -23.92 25.92 -5.25
CA VAL A 95 -22.91 26.96 -5.51
C VAL A 95 -21.71 26.39 -6.22
N THR A 96 -21.19 27.10 -7.22
CA THR A 96 -20.01 26.73 -7.97
C THR A 96 -18.76 27.32 -7.30
N LEU A 97 -17.69 26.54 -7.24
CA LEU A 97 -16.40 26.99 -6.74
C LEU A 97 -15.58 27.51 -7.91
N VAL A 98 -15.08 28.75 -7.81
CA VAL A 98 -14.17 29.35 -8.80
C VAL A 98 -12.72 29.07 -8.41
N ASP A 99 -12.39 29.31 -7.13
CA ASP A 99 -11.02 29.24 -6.63
C ASP A 99 -11.00 28.90 -5.13
N ALA A 100 -9.91 28.31 -4.66
CA ALA A 100 -9.70 27.96 -3.26
C ALA A 100 -8.22 28.09 -2.88
N GLU A 101 -7.95 28.95 -1.91
CA GLU A 101 -6.60 29.26 -1.43
C GLU A 101 -6.51 29.05 0.08
N PHE A 102 -5.37 28.54 0.56
CA PHE A 102 -5.09 28.54 1.99
C PHE A 102 -4.65 29.93 2.43
N VAL A 103 -5.20 30.38 3.56
CA VAL A 103 -4.71 31.58 4.24
C VAL A 103 -3.71 31.11 5.29
N TRP A 104 -2.46 31.50 5.13
CA TRP A 104 -1.41 31.16 6.10
C TRP A 104 -1.80 31.69 7.49
N ARG A 105 -1.75 30.80 8.48
CA ARG A 105 -1.99 31.10 9.88
C ARG A 105 -0.95 30.35 10.69
N GLU A 106 -0.56 30.91 11.82
CA GLU A 106 0.41 30.29 12.72
C GLU A 106 0.00 28.86 13.12
N GLU A 107 0.95 27.95 13.02
CA GLU A 107 0.79 26.49 13.11
C GLU A 107 0.27 26.03 14.49
N LYS A 108 0.54 26.82 15.55
CA LYS A 108 0.06 26.59 16.92
C LYS A 108 -1.45 26.70 17.08
N SER A 109 -2.13 27.37 16.16
CA SER A 109 -3.56 27.68 16.28
C SER A 109 -4.47 26.44 16.15
N LYS A 110 -3.95 25.28 15.73
CA LYS A 110 -4.72 24.05 15.41
C LYS A 110 -5.92 24.31 14.48
N ARG A 111 -5.86 25.40 13.71
CA ARG A 111 -6.92 25.88 12.84
C ARG A 111 -6.32 26.08 11.46
N LEU A 112 -6.99 25.58 10.44
CA LEU A 112 -6.71 25.87 9.04
C LEU A 112 -7.76 26.86 8.56
N GLU A 113 -7.34 27.87 7.82
CA GLU A 113 -8.26 28.80 7.19
C GLU A 113 -8.16 28.67 5.67
N VAL A 114 -9.31 28.49 5.03
CA VAL A 114 -9.40 28.36 3.58
C VAL A 114 -10.30 29.49 3.08
N LYS A 115 -9.75 30.28 2.16
CA LYS A 115 -10.50 31.30 1.41
C LYS A 115 -11.04 30.66 0.15
N LEU A 116 -12.35 30.66 0.00
CA LEU A 116 -13.07 30.12 -1.15
C LEU A 116 -13.64 31.28 -1.96
N ARG A 117 -13.47 31.26 -3.28
CA ARG A 117 -14.22 32.11 -4.20
C ARG A 117 -15.39 31.31 -4.74
N ILE A 118 -16.58 31.78 -4.41
CA ILE A 118 -17.82 31.06 -4.57
C ILE A 118 -18.72 31.87 -5.51
N GLN A 119 -19.35 31.20 -6.47
CA GLN A 119 -20.18 31.79 -7.49
C GLN A 119 -21.58 31.17 -7.49
N LYS A 120 -22.62 31.99 -7.42
CA LYS A 120 -24.01 31.53 -7.42
C LYS A 120 -24.82 32.27 -8.47
N GLU A 121 -25.69 31.55 -9.15
CA GLU A 121 -26.73 32.15 -9.97
C GLU A 121 -27.83 32.72 -9.06
N VAL A 122 -28.08 34.00 -9.27
CA VAL A 122 -29.05 34.83 -8.56
C VAL A 122 -30.19 35.18 -9.53
N LEU A 123 -31.19 35.95 -9.07
CA LEU A 123 -32.38 36.35 -9.81
C LEU A 123 -32.13 36.58 -11.31
N ARG A 124 -32.87 35.84 -12.14
CA ARG A 124 -32.92 35.95 -13.61
C ARG A 124 -31.55 35.75 -14.30
N GLY A 125 -30.70 34.87 -13.78
CA GLY A 125 -29.43 34.49 -14.41
C GLY A 125 -28.27 35.45 -14.15
N ALA A 126 -28.45 36.43 -13.24
CA ALA A 126 -27.35 37.25 -12.77
C ALA A 126 -26.40 36.41 -11.90
N VAL A 127 -25.12 36.36 -12.24
CA VAL A 127 -24.13 35.57 -11.50
C VAL A 127 -23.37 36.47 -10.54
N LEU A 128 -23.28 36.07 -9.26
CA LEU A 128 -22.57 36.84 -8.24
C LEU A 128 -21.47 35.99 -7.61
N GLU A 129 -20.26 36.56 -7.55
CA GLU A 129 -19.07 35.96 -6.98
C GLU A 129 -18.75 36.61 -5.62
N ARG A 130 -18.42 35.79 -4.62
CA ARG A 130 -18.07 36.26 -3.28
C ARG A 130 -16.95 35.42 -2.67
N ALA A 131 -16.04 36.11 -1.97
CA ALA A 131 -15.04 35.44 -1.14
C ALA A 131 -15.66 35.01 0.20
N TYR A 132 -15.39 33.76 0.60
CA TYR A 132 -15.89 33.15 1.82
C TYR A 132 -14.75 32.46 2.57
N HIS A 133 -14.64 32.76 3.86
CA HIS A 133 -13.60 32.21 4.72
C HIS A 133 -14.16 31.07 5.58
N VAL A 134 -13.53 29.90 5.50
CA VAL A 134 -13.89 28.72 6.29
C VAL A 134 -12.77 28.36 7.25
N ILE A 135 -13.13 28.19 8.52
CA ILE A 135 -12.19 27.78 9.57
C ILE A 135 -12.38 26.28 9.85
N TYR A 136 -11.33 25.51 9.61
CA TYR A 136 -11.28 24.10 9.98
C TYR A 136 -10.53 23.91 11.28
N VAL A 137 -11.18 23.35 12.30
CA VAL A 137 -10.55 23.00 13.58
C VAL A 137 -10.01 21.58 13.51
N LYS A 138 -8.69 21.43 13.70
CA LYS A 138 -8.02 20.13 13.80
C LYS A 138 -8.29 19.52 15.18
N LEU A 139 -9.02 18.40 15.22
CA LEU A 139 -9.16 17.54 16.39
C LEU A 139 -8.12 16.44 16.33
N TYR A 140 -7.22 16.39 17.30
CA TYR A 140 -6.23 15.33 17.38
C TYR A 140 -6.86 14.08 17.97
N GLN A 141 -6.99 13.05 17.13
CA GLN A 141 -7.54 11.76 17.52
C GLN A 141 -6.67 10.67 16.90
N MET A 142 -6.21 9.74 17.74
CA MET A 142 -5.40 8.63 17.25
C MET A 142 -6.19 7.70 16.35
N CYS A 143 -5.52 7.19 15.32
CA CYS A 143 -6.10 6.20 14.44
C CYS A 143 -6.30 4.87 15.16
N SER A 144 -7.33 4.09 14.81
CA SER A 144 -7.57 2.77 15.43
C SER A 144 -6.34 1.85 15.28
N TYR A 145 -5.67 1.90 14.13
CA TYR A 145 -4.40 1.20 13.88
C TYR A 145 -3.25 1.70 14.76
N CYS A 146 -3.10 3.02 14.89
CA CYS A 146 -2.05 3.69 15.66
C CYS A 146 -2.21 3.45 17.15
N ASN A 147 -3.46 3.49 17.61
CA ASN A 147 -3.85 3.21 18.99
C ASN A 147 -3.55 1.74 19.30
N ARG A 148 -3.88 0.83 18.39
CA ARG A 148 -3.55 -0.60 18.54
C ARG A 148 -2.06 -0.85 18.67
N ILE A 149 -1.23 -0.24 17.83
CA ILE A 149 0.24 -0.32 17.92
C ILE A 149 0.75 0.26 19.24
N GLN A 150 0.16 1.35 19.72
CA GLN A 150 0.58 1.96 20.98
C GLN A 150 0.12 1.17 22.21
N SER A 151 -1.07 0.57 22.16
CA SER A 151 -1.59 -0.29 23.23
C SER A 151 -0.83 -1.62 23.32
N ASN A 152 -0.44 -2.20 22.18
CA ASN A 152 0.36 -3.42 22.15
C ASN A 152 1.27 -3.44 20.91
N PRO A 153 2.53 -2.98 21.02
CA PRO A 153 3.46 -2.90 19.89
C PRO A 153 3.84 -4.29 19.36
N ASP A 154 3.78 -5.32 20.21
CA ASP A 154 4.10 -6.71 19.87
C ASP A 154 2.91 -7.48 19.28
N GLN A 155 1.77 -6.83 19.08
CA GLN A 155 0.59 -7.50 18.58
C GLN A 155 0.72 -7.81 17.09
N TRP A 156 0.86 -9.09 16.78
CA TRP A 156 0.86 -9.62 15.41
C TRP A 156 -0.47 -10.28 15.06
N VAL A 157 -0.75 -10.35 13.77
CA VAL A 157 -1.95 -11.03 13.20
C VAL A 157 -1.53 -12.26 12.43
N ALA A 158 -0.40 -12.21 11.73
CA ALA A 158 0.15 -13.36 11.01
C ALA A 158 1.55 -13.69 11.50
N SER A 159 1.86 -14.97 11.67
CA SER A 159 3.20 -15.47 11.92
C SER A 159 3.60 -16.43 10.79
N VAL A 160 4.84 -16.33 10.33
CA VAL A 160 5.43 -17.28 9.39
C VAL A 160 6.58 -17.98 10.10
N GLN A 161 6.44 -19.30 10.28
CA GLN A 161 7.40 -20.15 10.98
C GLN A 161 8.20 -20.91 9.93
N LEU A 162 9.42 -20.48 9.67
CA LEU A 162 10.32 -21.12 8.73
C LEU A 162 11.15 -22.16 9.45
N ARG A 163 11.10 -23.42 9.01
CA ARG A 163 11.85 -24.53 9.62
C ARG A 163 12.64 -25.29 8.58
N GLN A 164 13.83 -25.73 8.97
CA GLN A 164 14.63 -26.66 8.18
C GLN A 164 15.28 -27.69 9.11
N HIS A 165 14.90 -28.96 8.95
CA HIS A 165 15.38 -30.07 9.76
C HIS A 165 16.65 -30.71 9.18
N VAL A 166 17.80 -30.05 9.32
CA VAL A 166 19.09 -30.54 8.80
C VAL A 166 20.22 -30.28 9.79
N SER A 167 21.24 -31.14 9.77
CA SER A 167 22.47 -30.98 10.57
C SER A 167 23.31 -29.75 10.17
N HIS A 168 23.20 -29.30 8.92
CA HIS A 168 23.85 -28.13 8.35
C HIS A 168 22.83 -27.23 7.63
N ARG A 169 22.89 -25.92 7.90
CA ARG A 169 21.88 -24.93 7.51
C ARG A 169 22.28 -24.11 6.26
N ARG A 170 22.84 -24.75 5.22
CA ARG A 170 23.39 -24.01 4.05
C ARG A 170 22.33 -23.22 3.30
N THR A 171 21.23 -23.89 2.96
CA THR A 171 20.12 -23.29 2.21
C THR A 171 19.42 -22.24 3.05
N PHE A 172 19.28 -22.47 4.37
CA PHE A 172 18.75 -21.48 5.31
C PHE A 172 19.59 -20.19 5.35
N LEU A 173 20.91 -20.29 5.51
CA LEU A 173 21.81 -19.12 5.52
C LEU A 173 21.79 -18.38 4.19
N TYR A 174 21.69 -19.13 3.08
CA TYR A 174 21.51 -18.53 1.75
C TYR A 174 20.18 -17.78 1.62
N LEU A 175 19.09 -18.33 2.16
CA LEU A 175 17.78 -17.66 2.20
C LEU A 175 17.82 -16.39 3.05
N GLU A 176 18.49 -16.38 4.21
CA GLU A 176 18.66 -15.17 5.02
C GLU A 176 19.35 -14.05 4.23
N GLN A 177 20.43 -14.37 3.51
CA GLN A 177 21.11 -13.41 2.65
C GLN A 177 20.20 -12.88 1.53
N LEU A 178 19.37 -13.75 0.93
CA LEU A 178 18.40 -13.34 -0.09
C LEU A 178 17.30 -12.45 0.48
N ILE A 179 16.81 -12.74 1.69
CA ILE A 179 15.80 -11.93 2.38
C ILE A 179 16.34 -10.51 2.61
N ILE A 180 17.59 -10.38 3.06
CA ILE A 180 18.26 -9.09 3.24
C ILE A 180 18.46 -8.39 1.90
N LYS A 181 18.92 -9.11 0.88
CA LYS A 181 19.20 -8.55 -0.45
C LYS A 181 17.96 -7.99 -1.14
N HIS A 182 16.81 -8.66 -0.99
CA HIS A 182 15.54 -8.25 -1.61
C HIS A 182 14.65 -7.41 -0.69
N ASP A 183 15.11 -7.08 0.52
CA ASP A 183 14.34 -6.38 1.55
C ASP A 183 12.94 -6.99 1.80
N ALA A 184 12.86 -8.33 1.72
CA ALA A 184 11.59 -9.06 1.76
C ALA A 184 10.92 -9.06 3.16
N ALA A 185 11.66 -8.65 4.20
CA ALA A 185 11.23 -8.63 5.59
C ALA A 185 10.93 -7.22 6.14
N ASN A 186 10.88 -6.18 5.30
CA ASN A 186 10.65 -4.79 5.73
C ASN A 186 9.33 -4.61 6.52
N GLU A 187 8.29 -5.34 6.13
CA GLU A 187 6.96 -5.28 6.77
C GLU A 187 6.84 -6.16 8.04
N ALA A 188 7.92 -6.85 8.45
CA ALA A 188 7.92 -7.68 9.63
C ALA A 188 8.04 -6.80 10.90
N ILE A 189 7.14 -7.03 11.86
CA ILE A 189 7.17 -6.34 13.17
C ILE A 189 8.34 -6.84 13.99
N ARG A 190 8.55 -8.16 13.96
CA ARG A 190 9.51 -8.85 14.82
C ARG A 190 10.01 -10.11 14.15
N ILE A 191 11.27 -10.42 14.38
CA ILE A 191 11.93 -11.63 13.92
C ILE A 191 12.46 -12.34 15.17
N LYS A 192 12.07 -13.58 15.39
CA LYS A 192 12.57 -14.41 16.50
C LYS A 192 13.30 -15.62 15.94
N GLN A 193 14.54 -15.79 16.34
CA GLN A 193 15.29 -17.00 16.04
C GLN A 193 14.92 -18.10 17.04
N LEU A 194 14.64 -19.30 16.53
CA LEU A 194 14.29 -20.48 17.30
C LEU A 194 15.20 -21.64 16.91
N HIS A 195 15.14 -22.73 17.68
CA HIS A 195 15.86 -23.95 17.31
C HIS A 195 15.36 -24.46 15.94
N ASN A 196 16.28 -24.69 15.01
CA ASN A 196 16.04 -25.16 13.64
C ASN A 196 15.21 -24.23 12.75
N GLY A 197 15.11 -22.93 13.07
CA GLY A 197 14.41 -21.99 12.20
C GLY A 197 14.23 -20.58 12.74
N ILE A 198 13.39 -19.80 12.04
CA ILE A 198 13.09 -18.40 12.36
C ILE A 198 11.58 -18.16 12.23
N ASP A 199 11.04 -17.36 13.14
CA ASP A 199 9.67 -16.89 13.12
C ASP A 199 9.62 -15.40 12.75
N PHE A 200 8.87 -15.09 11.69
CA PHE A 200 8.56 -13.74 11.25
C PHE A 200 7.14 -13.37 11.65
N PHE A 201 6.97 -12.21 12.28
CA PHE A 201 5.67 -11.71 12.73
C PHE A 201 5.22 -10.53 11.88
N PHE A 202 4.00 -10.59 11.36
CA PHE A 202 3.42 -9.59 10.47
C PHE A 202 2.11 -9.00 11.03
N SER A 203 1.87 -7.74 10.69
CA SER A 203 0.68 -6.97 11.09
C SER A 203 -0.58 -7.36 10.32
N ASN A 204 -0.43 -7.75 9.05
CA ASN A 204 -1.50 -8.18 8.17
C ASN A 204 -1.22 -9.57 7.60
N ARG A 205 -2.30 -10.32 7.31
CA ARG A 205 -2.22 -11.65 6.68
C ARG A 205 -1.57 -11.60 5.30
N SER A 206 -1.88 -10.58 4.50
CA SER A 206 -1.39 -10.47 3.11
C SER A 206 0.13 -10.35 3.03
N HIS A 207 0.77 -9.66 3.98
CA HIS A 207 2.22 -9.55 4.04
C HIS A 207 2.87 -10.91 4.34
N GLY A 208 2.28 -11.68 5.25
CA GLY A 208 2.70 -13.06 5.52
C GLY A 208 2.60 -13.97 4.29
N LEU A 209 1.48 -13.93 3.55
CA LEU A 209 1.32 -14.72 2.32
C LEU A 209 2.36 -14.34 1.25
N LYS A 210 2.56 -13.05 1.00
CA LYS A 210 3.60 -12.58 0.07
C LYS A 210 4.99 -13.09 0.45
N PHE A 211 5.29 -13.15 1.75
CA PHE A 211 6.56 -13.64 2.25
C PHE A 211 6.71 -15.16 2.04
N VAL A 212 5.65 -15.95 2.25
CA VAL A 212 5.65 -17.39 1.94
C VAL A 212 5.86 -17.61 0.44
N ASP A 213 5.16 -16.86 -0.42
CA ASP A 213 5.32 -16.92 -1.88
C ASP A 213 6.74 -16.53 -2.32
N PHE A 214 7.36 -15.57 -1.64
CA PHE A 214 8.75 -15.19 -1.87
C PHE A 214 9.70 -16.35 -1.57
N ILE A 215 9.55 -17.02 -0.42
CA ILE A 215 10.39 -18.16 -0.03
C ILE A 215 10.25 -19.31 -1.06
N GLY A 216 9.03 -19.60 -1.50
CA GLY A 216 8.77 -20.66 -2.49
C GLY A 216 9.46 -20.45 -3.84
N LYS A 217 9.86 -19.22 -4.19
CA LYS A 217 10.64 -18.96 -5.42
C LYS A 217 12.10 -19.40 -5.31
N PHE A 218 12.65 -19.48 -4.11
CA PHE A 218 14.08 -19.70 -3.87
C PHE A 218 14.42 -21.05 -3.24
N ALA A 219 13.44 -21.72 -2.62
CA ALA A 219 13.61 -23.04 -2.04
C ALA A 219 12.34 -23.89 -2.23
N PRO A 220 12.46 -25.21 -2.37
CA PRO A 220 11.30 -26.10 -2.36
C PRO A 220 10.75 -26.15 -0.93
N VAL A 221 9.52 -25.69 -0.76
CA VAL A 221 8.88 -25.59 0.56
C VAL A 221 7.52 -26.26 0.59
N LYS A 222 7.13 -26.70 1.78
CA LYS A 222 5.76 -27.11 2.11
C LYS A 222 5.18 -26.08 3.05
N SER A 223 4.11 -25.42 2.62
CA SER A 223 3.39 -24.44 3.44
C SER A 223 2.09 -25.03 3.98
N ARG A 224 1.84 -24.87 5.28
CA ARG A 224 0.56 -25.13 5.93
C ARG A 224 0.06 -23.84 6.57
N SER A 225 -1.22 -23.52 6.40
CA SER A 225 -1.86 -22.36 7.02
C SER A 225 -2.93 -22.79 8.02
N ASP A 226 -2.79 -22.36 9.27
CA ASP A 226 -3.79 -22.54 10.32
C ASP A 226 -4.31 -21.16 10.78
N LYS A 227 -5.55 -21.12 11.28
CA LYS A 227 -6.18 -19.90 11.81
C LYS A 227 -6.78 -20.16 13.19
N GLU A 228 -6.58 -19.22 14.11
CA GLU A 228 -7.08 -19.26 15.47
C GLU A 228 -8.01 -18.06 15.71
N LEU A 229 -9.21 -18.30 16.24
CA LEU A 229 -10.14 -17.22 16.59
C LEU A 229 -9.73 -16.59 17.91
N VAL A 230 -9.42 -15.29 17.91
CA VAL A 230 -9.03 -14.55 19.12
C VAL A 230 -10.24 -13.91 19.77
N SER A 231 -11.10 -13.28 18.97
CA SER A 231 -12.28 -12.60 19.49
C SER A 231 -13.35 -12.50 18.42
N GLN A 232 -14.61 -12.51 18.86
CA GLN A 232 -15.78 -12.27 18.02
C GLN A 232 -16.55 -11.10 18.61
N ASP A 233 -16.91 -10.13 17.77
CA ASP A 233 -17.84 -9.07 18.14
C ASP A 233 -19.21 -9.38 17.54
N SER A 234 -20.15 -9.82 18.39
CA SER A 234 -21.50 -10.20 17.98
C SER A 234 -22.33 -9.01 17.46
N LYS A 235 -21.98 -7.77 17.81
CA LYS A 235 -22.73 -6.58 17.37
C LYS A 235 -22.37 -6.19 15.94
N SER A 236 -21.11 -6.34 15.56
CA SER A 236 -20.60 -6.00 14.23
C SER A 236 -20.41 -7.22 13.32
N ASN A 237 -20.67 -8.43 13.83
CA ASN A 237 -20.37 -9.71 13.17
C ASN A 237 -18.93 -9.78 12.62
N THR A 238 -17.98 -9.15 13.34
CA THR A 238 -16.57 -9.15 12.96
C THR A 238 -15.79 -10.16 13.79
N TYR A 239 -15.00 -10.98 13.10
CA TYR A 239 -14.16 -12.00 13.70
C TYR A 239 -12.69 -11.59 13.58
N ARG A 240 -11.97 -11.63 14.71
CA ARG A 240 -10.53 -11.39 14.74
C ARG A 240 -9.81 -12.72 14.83
N TYR A 241 -9.09 -13.06 13.77
CA TYR A 241 -8.26 -14.26 13.71
C TYR A 241 -6.78 -13.93 13.82
N LYS A 242 -6.02 -14.86 14.38
CA LYS A 242 -4.57 -14.99 14.18
C LYS A 242 -4.32 -16.07 13.14
N TYR A 243 -3.31 -15.85 12.31
CA TYR A 243 -2.91 -16.74 11.24
C TYR A 243 -1.49 -17.24 11.50
N THR A 244 -1.30 -18.54 11.39
CA THR A 244 0.02 -19.16 11.51
C THR A 244 0.31 -19.88 10.21
N PHE A 245 1.43 -19.55 9.58
CA PHE A 245 1.94 -20.20 8.38
C PHE A 245 3.17 -21.01 8.76
N SER A 246 3.04 -22.34 8.79
CA SER A 246 4.17 -23.24 8.96
C SER A 246 4.79 -23.49 7.60
N VAL A 247 6.07 -23.16 7.42
CA VAL A 247 6.81 -23.32 6.18
C VAL A 247 8.01 -24.22 6.45
N ASP A 248 7.94 -25.43 5.92
CA ASP A 248 9.03 -26.41 6.02
C ASP A 248 9.83 -26.41 4.73
N ILE A 249 11.14 -26.15 4.82
CA ILE A 249 12.08 -26.26 3.70
C ILE A 249 12.54 -27.71 3.58
N SER A 250 12.74 -28.20 2.35
CA SER A 250 13.30 -29.53 2.14
C SER A 250 14.61 -29.74 2.92
N PRO A 251 14.80 -30.89 3.60
CA PRO A 251 16.02 -31.21 4.33
C PRO A 251 17.26 -31.52 3.47
N ILE A 252 17.26 -31.13 2.19
CA ILE A 252 18.35 -31.37 1.24
C ILE A 252 19.13 -30.07 1.02
N CYS A 253 20.44 -30.12 1.20
CA CYS A 253 21.33 -29.02 0.86
C CYS A 253 22.16 -29.32 -0.40
N ARG A 254 22.76 -28.26 -0.93
CA ARG A 254 23.78 -28.34 -1.98
C ARG A 254 24.96 -29.19 -1.51
N GLU A 255 25.46 -30.04 -2.41
CA GLU A 255 26.57 -30.98 -2.23
C GLU A 255 26.30 -32.14 -1.27
N ASP A 256 25.03 -32.42 -0.95
CA ASP A 256 24.66 -33.61 -0.19
C ASP A 256 24.53 -34.85 -1.10
N LEU A 257 24.96 -36.00 -0.59
CA LEU A 257 24.78 -37.30 -1.23
C LEU A 257 23.43 -37.89 -0.82
N ILE A 258 22.65 -38.32 -1.80
CA ILE A 258 21.28 -38.77 -1.64
C ILE A 258 21.16 -40.18 -2.22
N CYS A 259 20.44 -41.04 -1.50
CA CYS A 259 19.97 -42.32 -2.03
C CYS A 259 18.51 -42.16 -2.43
N LEU A 260 18.21 -42.19 -3.73
CA LEU A 260 16.86 -42.01 -4.23
C LEU A 260 16.00 -43.25 -3.94
N PRO A 261 14.77 -43.07 -3.46
CA PRO A 261 13.80 -44.16 -3.40
C PRO A 261 13.57 -44.75 -4.81
N PRO A 262 13.42 -46.08 -4.97
CA PRO A 262 13.25 -46.71 -6.28
C PRO A 262 12.08 -46.16 -7.10
N ARG A 263 11.01 -45.72 -6.43
CA ARG A 263 9.84 -45.10 -7.06
C ARG A 263 10.18 -43.76 -7.72
N VAL A 264 10.99 -42.93 -7.06
CA VAL A 264 11.42 -41.62 -7.56
C VAL A 264 12.46 -41.80 -8.66
N ALA A 265 13.39 -42.74 -8.49
CA ALA A 265 14.35 -43.09 -9.54
C ALA A 265 13.63 -43.51 -10.84
N ALA A 266 12.64 -44.42 -10.74
CA ALA A 266 11.89 -44.90 -11.88
C ALA A 266 11.10 -43.79 -12.60
N SER A 267 10.49 -42.84 -11.87
CA SER A 267 9.75 -41.73 -12.49
C SER A 267 10.64 -40.74 -13.24
N HIS A 268 11.93 -40.66 -12.88
CA HIS A 268 12.90 -39.73 -13.46
C HIS A 268 13.92 -40.42 -14.38
N GLY A 269 13.48 -41.44 -15.13
CA GLY A 269 14.31 -42.09 -16.15
C GLY A 269 15.33 -43.08 -15.59
N ASN A 270 15.01 -43.67 -14.44
CA ASN A 270 15.83 -44.65 -13.72
C ASN A 270 17.24 -44.10 -13.37
N ILE A 271 17.27 -42.87 -12.86
CA ILE A 271 18.49 -42.20 -12.38
C ILE A 271 18.86 -42.67 -10.97
N GLY A 272 20.15 -42.86 -10.70
CA GLY A 272 20.61 -43.35 -9.41
C GLY A 272 20.42 -44.87 -9.26
N PRO A 273 20.70 -45.42 -8.06
CA PRO A 273 20.12 -44.93 -6.81
C PRO A 273 20.91 -43.82 -6.10
N LEU A 274 22.21 -43.66 -6.35
CA LEU A 274 23.04 -42.64 -5.71
C LEU A 274 23.16 -41.38 -6.59
N VAL A 275 22.77 -40.24 -6.02
CA VAL A 275 22.82 -38.94 -6.70
C VAL A 275 23.33 -37.85 -5.77
N ILE A 276 23.86 -36.79 -6.35
CA ILE A 276 24.37 -35.62 -5.63
C ILE A 276 23.45 -34.43 -5.92
N CYS A 277 23.08 -33.66 -4.89
CA CYS A 277 22.38 -32.40 -5.11
C CYS A 277 23.37 -31.31 -5.53
N THR A 278 23.27 -30.83 -6.77
CA THR A 278 24.17 -29.80 -7.31
C THR A 278 23.65 -28.40 -7.04
N LYS A 279 22.34 -28.19 -7.09
CA LYS A 279 21.71 -26.88 -6.89
C LYS A 279 20.34 -27.02 -6.23
N VAL A 280 20.06 -26.10 -5.29
CA VAL A 280 18.74 -25.93 -4.68
C VAL A 280 18.20 -24.56 -5.09
N THR A 281 17.04 -24.55 -5.74
CA THR A 281 16.29 -23.34 -6.12
C THR A 281 14.81 -23.55 -5.81
N ASN A 282 13.86 -23.19 -6.69
CA ASN A 282 12.46 -23.64 -6.54
C ASN A 282 12.34 -25.18 -6.66
N SER A 283 13.19 -25.79 -7.48
CA SER A 283 13.35 -27.24 -7.60
C SER A 283 14.74 -27.70 -7.16
N LEU A 284 14.85 -28.98 -6.82
CA LEU A 284 16.12 -29.66 -6.51
C LEU A 284 16.73 -30.18 -7.81
N MET A 285 17.97 -29.78 -8.09
CA MET A 285 18.76 -30.32 -9.19
C MET A 285 19.66 -31.44 -8.65
N LEU A 286 19.41 -32.65 -9.13
CA LEU A 286 20.13 -33.86 -8.77
C LEU A 286 21.01 -34.28 -9.95
N MET A 287 22.18 -34.83 -9.66
CA MET A 287 23.14 -35.28 -10.66
C MET A 287 23.62 -36.69 -10.30
N ASP A 288 23.60 -37.60 -11.27
CA ASP A 288 24.26 -38.89 -11.14
C ASP A 288 25.75 -38.75 -11.51
N PRO A 289 26.69 -39.04 -10.60
CA PRO A 289 28.12 -38.90 -10.87
C PRO A 289 28.65 -39.87 -11.94
N ASN A 290 27.98 -41.01 -12.17
CA ASN A 290 28.46 -42.02 -13.12
C ASN A 290 28.01 -41.71 -14.55
N THR A 291 26.75 -41.30 -14.71
CA THR A 291 26.15 -41.04 -16.03
C THR A 291 26.15 -39.57 -16.42
N LEU A 292 26.51 -38.66 -15.50
CA LEU A 292 26.45 -37.21 -15.64
C LEU A 292 25.05 -36.69 -16.01
N ARG A 293 24.01 -37.49 -15.77
CA ARG A 293 22.62 -37.10 -16.02
C ARG A 293 22.11 -36.21 -14.91
N TYR A 294 21.34 -35.19 -15.30
CA TYR A 294 20.67 -34.29 -14.38
C TYR A 294 19.17 -34.61 -14.30
N CYS A 295 18.63 -34.50 -13.09
CA CYS A 295 17.22 -34.63 -12.80
C CYS A 295 16.74 -33.41 -12.02
N PHE A 296 15.57 -32.89 -12.37
CA PHE A 296 14.90 -31.83 -11.63
C PHE A 296 13.73 -32.41 -10.85
N LEU A 297 13.71 -32.16 -9.55
CA LEU A 297 12.64 -32.61 -8.66
C LEU A 297 11.93 -31.38 -8.07
N ASP A 298 10.66 -31.22 -8.41
CA ASP A 298 9.84 -30.12 -7.92
C ASP A 298 9.44 -30.32 -6.44
N ALA A 299 9.06 -29.24 -5.77
CA ALA A 299 8.61 -29.28 -4.37
C ALA A 299 7.46 -30.28 -4.17
N ASP A 300 6.44 -30.25 -5.02
CA ASP A 300 5.29 -31.15 -4.93
C ASP A 300 5.66 -32.62 -5.12
N GLN A 301 6.62 -32.90 -6.02
CA GLN A 301 7.10 -34.26 -6.25
C GLN A 301 7.92 -34.76 -5.05
N TYR A 302 8.77 -33.90 -4.49
CA TYR A 302 9.53 -34.21 -3.29
C TYR A 302 8.61 -34.53 -2.09
N TRP A 303 7.61 -33.69 -1.82
CA TRP A 303 6.74 -33.86 -0.65
C TRP A 303 5.74 -35.03 -0.75
N LYS A 304 5.52 -35.60 -1.94
CA LYS A 304 4.75 -36.85 -2.12
C LYS A 304 5.50 -38.06 -1.58
N SER A 305 6.83 -38.08 -1.73
CA SER A 305 7.71 -39.14 -1.23
C SER A 305 8.97 -38.52 -0.66
N PRO A 306 8.90 -37.95 0.56
CA PRO A 306 10.04 -37.27 1.17
C PRO A 306 11.16 -38.28 1.47
N PHE A 307 12.39 -37.83 1.31
CA PHE A 307 13.60 -38.59 1.62
C PHE A 307 14.68 -37.67 2.19
N ASP A 308 15.58 -38.24 2.98
CA ASP A 308 16.67 -37.52 3.64
C ASP A 308 18.00 -37.69 2.91
N SER A 309 18.95 -36.79 3.19
CA SER A 309 20.34 -36.93 2.72
C SER A 309 21.04 -38.10 3.42
N LEU A 310 21.78 -38.93 2.66
CA LEU A 310 22.58 -40.02 3.23
C LEU A 310 23.83 -39.47 3.93
N LEU A 311 24.55 -38.57 3.27
CA LEU A 311 25.73 -37.89 3.80
C LEU A 311 25.65 -36.41 3.49
N SER A 312 25.97 -35.59 4.49
CA SER A 312 26.03 -34.14 4.32
C SER A 312 27.45 -33.68 3.94
N SER A 313 27.53 -32.52 3.28
CA SER A 313 28.78 -31.81 2.93
C SER A 313 29.84 -31.70 4.03
N ARG A 314 29.47 -31.77 5.32
CA ARG A 314 30.44 -31.77 6.43
C ARG A 314 31.35 -33.00 6.48
N ARG A 315 30.97 -34.10 5.84
CA ARG A 315 31.75 -35.35 5.79
C ARG A 315 32.68 -35.42 4.58
N LEU A 316 32.83 -34.34 3.81
CA LEU A 316 33.74 -34.30 2.67
C LEU A 316 35.19 -34.41 3.15
N VAL A 317 35.92 -35.34 2.53
CA VAL A 317 37.35 -35.58 2.78
C VAL A 317 38.13 -35.11 1.55
N LYS A 318 39.32 -34.55 1.76
CA LYS A 318 40.21 -34.13 0.68
C LYS A 318 40.87 -35.37 0.06
N TYR A 319 40.82 -35.46 -1.26
CA TYR A 319 41.54 -36.48 -2.03
C TYR A 319 42.58 -35.81 -2.94
N ILE A 320 43.69 -36.50 -3.18
CA ILE A 320 44.71 -36.09 -4.16
C ILE A 320 44.46 -36.90 -5.43
N VAL A 321 44.24 -36.21 -6.55
CA VAL A 321 44.06 -36.85 -7.85
C VAL A 321 45.45 -37.27 -8.37
N LEU A 322 45.65 -38.57 -8.55
CA LEU A 322 46.92 -39.11 -9.04
C LEU A 322 46.97 -39.16 -10.57
N GLU A 323 45.84 -39.50 -11.21
CA GLU A 323 45.74 -39.68 -12.66
C GLU A 323 44.33 -39.29 -13.12
N GLN A 324 44.22 -38.64 -14.28
CA GLN A 324 42.95 -38.32 -14.94
C GLN A 324 42.93 -38.98 -16.31
N ARG A 325 42.03 -39.94 -16.51
CA ARG A 325 41.74 -40.51 -17.84
C ARG A 325 40.41 -39.96 -18.34
N PRO A 326 40.39 -39.18 -19.43
CA PRO A 326 39.12 -38.83 -20.06
C PRO A 326 38.46 -40.10 -20.63
N SER A 327 37.15 -40.20 -20.48
CA SER A 327 36.35 -41.23 -21.16
C SER A 327 36.37 -40.96 -22.68
N THR A 328 36.87 -41.93 -23.45
CA THR A 328 36.84 -41.93 -24.93
C THR A 328 35.43 -41.93 -25.49
#